data_AF-A0A926JZG7-F1
#
_entry.id   AF-A0A926JZG7-F1
#
_cell.length_a   1.000
_cell.length_b   1.000
_cell.length_c   1.000
_cell.angle_alpha   90.00
_cell.angle_beta   90.00
_cell.angle_gamma   90.00
#
_symmetry.space_group_name_H-M   'P 1'
#
loop_
_entity.id
_entity.type
_entity.pdbx_description
1 polymer ?
#
loop_
_entity_poly.entity_id
_entity_poly.type
_entity_poly.pdbx_seq_one_letter_code
_entity_poly.pdbx_strand_id
1 'polypeptide(L)'
;MTPDPVTVQETSDAGHVADLLADTGWKSLPVVNGRRLVGVISRSDLLRALTTPDVAIEERVVDDLARIGHEEWHVEVIEGVVTLRGPRPGRETRLAAAIAQTAPGVRRVVVVEQPAP
;
A
#
# COMPACT_ATOMS: atom_id res chain seq x y z
N MET A 1 -28.32 13.03 -5.26
CA MET A 1 -27.92 12.27 -6.46
C MET A 1 -27.61 13.27 -7.56
N THR A 2 -26.47 13.12 -8.23
CA THR A 2 -26.12 13.95 -9.39
C THR A 2 -26.62 13.24 -10.65
N PRO A 3 -27.53 13.85 -11.44
CA PRO A 3 -27.92 13.31 -12.73
C PRO A 3 -26.73 13.36 -13.70
N ASP A 4 -26.61 12.35 -14.56
CA ASP A 4 -25.59 12.24 -15.61
C ASP A 4 -24.13 12.44 -15.12
N PRO A 5 -23.63 11.57 -14.23
CA PRO A 5 -22.24 11.64 -13.80
C PRO A 5 -21.29 11.43 -14.99
N VAL A 6 -20.19 12.17 -15.04
CA VAL A 6 -19.05 11.83 -15.92
C VAL A 6 -18.54 10.45 -15.51
N THR A 7 -18.39 9.59 -16.50
CA THR A 7 -17.93 8.21 -16.35
C THR A 7 -16.68 8.00 -17.19
N VAL A 8 -15.91 6.98 -16.84
CA VAL A 8 -14.73 6.54 -17.60
C VAL A 8 -14.92 5.10 -18.05
N GLN A 9 -14.26 4.69 -19.14
CA GLN A 9 -14.31 3.31 -19.59
C GLN A 9 -13.37 2.43 -18.76
N GLU A 10 -13.65 1.14 -18.64
CA GLU A 10 -12.74 0.19 -17.95
C GLU A 10 -11.35 0.10 -18.59
N THR A 11 -11.23 0.53 -19.85
CA THR A 11 -9.97 0.59 -20.61
C THR A 11 -9.35 1.99 -20.62
N SER A 12 -9.91 2.96 -19.89
CA SER A 12 -9.36 4.32 -19.82
C SER A 12 -7.99 4.31 -19.13
N ASP A 13 -7.06 5.10 -19.65
CA ASP A 13 -5.73 5.27 -19.06
C ASP A 13 -5.82 5.93 -17.67
N ALA A 14 -5.02 5.44 -16.71
CA ALA A 14 -5.05 5.92 -15.34
C ALA A 14 -4.65 7.40 -15.20
N GLY A 15 -3.74 7.89 -16.05
CA GLY A 15 -3.37 9.30 -16.12
C GLY A 15 -4.53 10.16 -16.58
N HIS A 16 -5.25 9.73 -17.62
CA HIS A 16 -6.46 10.42 -18.07
C HIS A 16 -7.55 10.48 -16.98
N VAL A 17 -7.75 9.39 -16.23
CA VAL A 17 -8.66 9.38 -15.08
C VAL A 17 -8.18 10.35 -13.99
N ALA A 18 -6.88 10.45 -13.75
CA ALA A 18 -6.27 11.38 -12.80
C ALA A 18 -6.54 12.83 -13.20
N ASP A 19 -6.35 13.17 -14.47
CA ASP A 19 -6.61 14.51 -15.02
C ASP A 19 -8.09 14.88 -14.85
N LEU A 20 -9.02 13.99 -15.20
CA LEU A 20 -10.45 14.22 -15.01
C LEU A 20 -10.81 14.46 -13.54
N LEU A 21 -10.26 13.67 -12.61
CA LEU A 21 -10.48 13.85 -11.18
C LEU A 21 -9.84 15.14 -10.63
N ALA A 22 -8.74 15.61 -11.22
CA ALA A 22 -8.09 16.86 -10.87
C ALA A 22 -8.91 18.07 -11.35
N ASP A 23 -9.33 18.05 -12.61
CA ASP A 23 -10.02 19.16 -13.29
C ASP A 23 -11.46 19.35 -12.81
N THR A 24 -12.19 18.27 -12.55
CA THR A 24 -13.60 18.32 -12.13
C THR A 24 -13.78 18.56 -10.63
N GLY A 25 -12.74 18.33 -9.84
CA GLY A 25 -12.80 18.35 -8.37
C GLY A 25 -13.59 17.19 -7.76
N TRP A 26 -14.01 16.21 -8.56
CA TRP A 26 -14.76 15.05 -8.06
C TRP A 26 -13.83 14.08 -7.32
N LYS A 27 -14.39 13.38 -6.33
CA LYS A 27 -13.61 12.44 -5.49
C LYS A 27 -13.42 11.08 -6.13
N SER A 28 -14.35 10.69 -7.00
CA SER A 28 -14.37 9.42 -7.70
C SER A 28 -15.19 9.50 -8.98
N LEU A 29 -14.90 8.60 -9.91
CA LEU A 29 -15.61 8.43 -11.17
C LEU A 29 -16.17 7.00 -11.25
N PRO A 30 -17.41 6.81 -11.72
CA PRO A 30 -17.90 5.49 -12.08
C PRO A 30 -17.15 4.96 -13.30
N VAL A 31 -16.77 3.68 -13.24
CA VAL A 31 -16.12 2.96 -14.33
C VAL A 31 -17.17 2.11 -15.03
N VAL A 32 -17.30 2.26 -16.34
CA VAL A 32 -18.30 1.57 -17.14
C VAL A 32 -17.67 0.71 -18.25
N ASN A 33 -18.37 -0.34 -18.65
CA ASN A 33 -18.17 -1.05 -19.89
C ASN A 33 -19.43 -0.86 -20.74
N GLY A 34 -19.35 0.04 -21.72
CA GLY A 34 -20.53 0.47 -22.49
C GLY A 34 -21.56 1.15 -21.59
N ARG A 35 -22.73 0.54 -21.42
CA ARG A 35 -23.81 1.05 -20.54
C ARG A 35 -23.83 0.41 -19.14
N ARG A 36 -22.90 -0.51 -18.88
CA ARG A 36 -22.86 -1.26 -17.62
C ARG A 36 -21.87 -0.63 -16.66
N LEU A 37 -22.30 -0.30 -15.45
CA LEU A 37 -21.40 0.04 -14.35
C LEU A 37 -20.62 -1.20 -13.91
N VAL A 38 -19.30 -1.13 -13.93
CA VAL A 38 -18.40 -2.23 -13.53
C VAL A 38 -17.60 -1.91 -12.28
N GLY A 39 -17.47 -0.63 -11.90
CA GLY A 39 -16.77 -0.25 -10.70
C GLY A 39 -16.78 1.25 -10.43
N VAL A 40 -15.97 1.65 -9.47
CA VAL A 40 -15.73 3.05 -9.12
C VAL A 40 -14.23 3.21 -8.89
N ILE A 41 -13.65 4.28 -9.41
CA ILE A 41 -12.24 4.62 -9.18
C ILE A 41 -12.17 5.98 -8.49
N SER A 42 -11.41 6.06 -7.41
CA SER A 42 -11.20 7.30 -6.65
C SER A 42 -9.80 7.87 -6.85
N ARG A 43 -9.63 9.14 -6.48
CA ARG A 43 -8.29 9.76 -6.43
C ARG A 43 -7.34 8.98 -5.52
N SER A 44 -7.83 8.43 -4.42
CA SER A 44 -7.02 7.61 -3.51
C SER A 44 -6.54 6.32 -4.16
N ASP A 45 -7.34 5.71 -5.04
CA ASP A 45 -6.97 4.48 -5.73
C ASP A 45 -5.87 4.74 -6.76
N LEU A 46 -5.92 5.87 -7.46
CA LEU A 46 -4.84 6.30 -8.35
C LEU A 46 -3.54 6.55 -7.58
N LEU A 47 -3.63 7.19 -6.40
CA LEU A 47 -2.45 7.39 -5.55
C LEU A 47 -1.89 6.07 -5.04
N ARG A 48 -2.74 5.09 -4.67
CA ARG A 48 -2.30 3.74 -4.29
C ARG A 48 -1.57 3.05 -5.45
N ALA A 49 -2.05 3.19 -6.69
CA ALA A 49 -1.39 2.60 -7.86
C ALA A 49 0.03 3.12 -8.10
N LEU A 50 0.36 4.31 -7.58
CA LEU A 50 1.70 4.91 -7.65
C LEU A 50 2.62 4.51 -6.48
N THR A 51 2.11 3.77 -5.49
CA THR A 51 2.93 3.33 -4.36
C THR A 51 3.81 2.13 -4.70
N THR A 52 4.91 1.99 -3.97
CA THR A 52 5.74 0.78 -4.03
C THR A 52 4.88 -0.44 -3.68
N PRO A 53 4.85 -1.50 -4.51
CA PRO A 53 4.12 -2.72 -4.20
C PRO A 53 4.57 -3.30 -2.87
N ASP A 54 3.62 -3.79 -2.08
CA ASP A 54 3.89 -4.38 -0.75
C ASP A 54 4.94 -5.50 -0.82
N VAL A 55 4.90 -6.35 -1.86
CA VAL A 55 5.90 -7.40 -2.09
C VAL A 55 7.33 -6.85 -2.24
N ALA A 56 7.50 -5.71 -2.93
CA ALA A 56 8.81 -5.10 -3.11
C ALA A 56 9.32 -4.40 -1.83
N ILE A 57 8.39 -3.99 -0.95
CA ILE A 57 8.74 -3.51 0.39
C ILE A 57 9.17 -4.70 1.25
N GLU A 58 8.39 -5.78 1.25
CA GLU A 58 8.65 -6.99 2.04
C GLU A 58 10.02 -7.59 1.73
N GLU A 59 10.28 -7.90 0.45
CA GLU A 59 11.57 -8.45 0.00
C GLU A 59 12.75 -7.61 0.48
N ARG A 60 12.63 -6.28 0.36
CA ARG A 60 13.71 -5.37 0.76
C ARG A 60 13.91 -5.32 2.27
N VAL A 61 12.83 -5.29 3.04
CA VAL A 61 12.92 -5.31 4.51
C VAL A 61 13.52 -6.63 4.98
N VAL A 62 13.11 -7.77 4.39
CA VAL A 62 13.70 -9.08 4.67
C VAL A 62 15.19 -9.09 4.37
N ASP A 63 15.60 -8.59 3.20
CA ASP A 63 17.01 -8.49 2.80
C ASP A 63 17.82 -7.60 3.76
N ASP A 64 17.26 -6.46 4.17
CA ASP A 64 17.90 -5.54 5.12
C ASP A 64 18.11 -6.18 6.50
N LEU A 65 17.13 -6.95 6.99
CA LEU A 65 17.22 -7.67 8.26
C LEU A 65 18.17 -8.86 8.18
N ALA A 66 18.20 -9.59 7.05
CA ALA A 66 19.15 -10.69 6.86
C ALA A 66 20.61 -10.20 6.87
N ARG A 67 20.90 -9.04 6.26
CA ARG A 67 22.26 -8.45 6.21
C ARG A 67 22.88 -8.17 7.58
N ILE A 68 22.06 -8.01 8.61
CA ILE A 68 22.47 -7.71 9.98
C ILE A 68 22.32 -8.92 10.91
N GLY A 69 21.99 -10.10 10.36
CA GLY A 69 21.85 -11.35 11.11
C GLY A 69 20.53 -11.50 11.86
N HIS A 70 19.47 -10.83 11.42
CA HIS A 70 18.13 -10.85 12.02
C HIS A 70 17.11 -11.61 11.14
N GLU A 71 17.48 -12.81 10.70
CA GLU A 71 16.67 -13.68 9.81
C GLU A 71 15.42 -14.26 10.51
N GLU A 72 15.37 -14.21 11.85
CA GLU A 72 14.28 -14.73 12.65
C GLU A 72 12.98 -13.89 12.59
N TRP A 73 13.05 -12.70 11.99
CA TRP A 73 11.93 -11.78 11.86
C TRP A 73 11.06 -12.11 10.65
N HIS A 74 9.77 -12.30 10.89
CA HIS A 74 8.77 -12.43 9.85
C HIS A 74 8.22 -11.05 9.51
N VAL A 75 8.14 -10.76 8.21
CA VAL A 75 7.71 -9.48 7.67
C VAL A 75 6.43 -9.69 6.88
N GLU A 76 5.39 -8.94 7.20
CA GLU A 76 4.16 -8.88 6.39
C GLU A 76 3.92 -7.42 6.02
N VAL A 77 3.60 -7.13 4.76
CA VAL A 77 3.33 -5.75 4.31
C VAL A 77 1.93 -5.63 3.74
N ILE A 78 1.17 -4.66 4.24
CA ILE A 78 -0.19 -4.35 3.77
C ILE A 78 -0.35 -2.85 3.64
N GLU A 79 -0.61 -2.36 2.43
CA GLU A 79 -0.74 -0.95 2.09
C GLU A 79 0.43 -0.08 2.61
N GLY A 80 1.67 -0.59 2.46
CA GLY A 80 2.90 0.04 2.94
C GLY A 80 3.06 0.05 4.47
N VAL A 81 2.21 -0.67 5.21
CA VAL A 81 2.37 -0.92 6.65
C VAL A 81 3.12 -2.21 6.83
N VAL A 82 4.33 -2.13 7.40
CA VAL A 82 5.16 -3.29 7.71
C VAL A 82 4.81 -3.82 9.08
N THR A 83 4.48 -5.09 9.16
CA THR A 83 4.22 -5.82 10.40
C THR A 83 5.39 -6.76 10.64
N LEU A 84 6.14 -6.50 11.70
CA LEU A 84 7.28 -7.31 12.12
C LEU A 84 6.85 -8.25 13.26
N ARG A 85 7.03 -9.55 13.06
CA ARG A 85 6.83 -10.58 14.08
C ARG A 85 8.16 -11.27 14.34
N GLY A 86 8.65 -11.20 15.58
CA GLY A 86 9.98 -11.70 15.91
C GLY A 86 10.06 -12.25 17.33
N PRO A 87 11.28 -12.58 17.79
CA PRO A 87 11.53 -13.04 19.15
C PRO A 87 11.11 -12.01 20.20
N ARG A 88 11.09 -12.44 21.47
CA ARG A 88 10.55 -11.65 22.59
C ARG A 88 11.01 -10.18 22.58
N PRO A 89 10.13 -9.23 22.95
CA PRO A 89 10.44 -7.80 22.92
C PRO A 89 11.73 -7.45 23.65
N GLY A 90 12.60 -6.66 23.01
CA GLY A 90 13.90 -6.28 23.54
C GLY A 90 14.59 -5.15 22.77
N ARG A 91 15.89 -4.95 23.01
CA ARG A 91 16.69 -3.92 22.32
C ARG A 91 16.71 -4.12 20.80
N GLU A 92 16.68 -5.38 20.36
CA GLU A 92 16.66 -5.81 18.95
C GLU A 92 15.38 -5.36 18.23
N THR A 93 14.24 -5.31 18.93
CA THR A 93 12.96 -4.85 18.37
C THR A 93 13.02 -3.43 17.82
N ARG A 94 13.69 -2.52 18.55
CA ARG A 94 13.83 -1.13 18.10
C ARG A 94 14.73 -1.02 16.88
N LEU A 95 15.76 -1.87 16.81
CA LEU A 95 16.70 -1.91 15.69
C LEU A 95 15.99 -2.42 14.43
N ALA A 96 15.30 -3.55 14.51
CA ALA A 96 14.52 -4.11 13.40
C ALA A 96 13.46 -3.12 12.89
N ALA A 97 12.72 -2.48 13.80
CA ALA A 97 11.74 -1.47 13.42
C ALA A 97 12.38 -0.24 12.75
N ALA A 98 13.53 0.21 13.25
CA ALA A 98 14.24 1.35 12.66
C ALA A 98 14.72 1.03 11.24
N ILE A 99 15.23 -0.17 10.99
CA ILE A 99 15.69 -0.60 9.67
C ILE A 99 14.52 -0.72 8.70
N ALA A 100 13.44 -1.40 9.09
CA ALA A 100 12.24 -1.49 8.26
C ALA A 100 11.71 -0.10 7.89
N GLN A 101 11.77 0.87 8.81
CA GLN A 101 11.31 2.23 8.56
C GLN A 101 12.14 2.98 7.51
N THR A 102 13.37 2.53 7.22
CA THR A 102 14.23 3.14 6.17
C THR A 102 13.88 2.68 4.77
N ALA A 103 13.11 1.61 4.61
CA ALA A 103 12.77 1.09 3.29
C ALA A 103 11.82 2.06 2.55
N PRO A 104 12.16 2.55 1.33
CA PRO A 104 11.20 3.22 0.46
C PRO A 104 9.87 2.48 0.34
N GLY A 105 8.76 3.23 0.43
CA GLY A 105 7.41 2.68 0.42
C GLY A 105 6.84 2.39 1.82
N VAL A 106 7.68 2.29 2.85
CA VAL A 106 7.21 2.06 4.23
C VAL A 106 6.57 3.32 4.79
N ARG A 107 5.28 3.21 5.10
CA ARG A 107 4.49 4.28 5.72
C ARG A 107 4.55 4.21 7.24
N ARG A 108 4.59 3.00 7.79
CA ARG A 108 4.62 2.73 9.23
C ARG A 108 5.11 1.32 9.49
N VAL A 109 5.77 1.13 10.63
CA VAL A 109 6.14 -0.19 11.14
C VAL A 109 5.35 -0.51 12.41
N VAL A 110 4.83 -1.73 12.50
CA VAL A 110 4.17 -2.30 13.69
C VAL A 110 4.96 -3.51 14.11
N VAL A 111 5.31 -3.58 15.39
CA VAL A 111 5.86 -4.81 15.96
C VAL A 111 4.75 -5.51 16.74
N VAL A 112 4.53 -6.77 16.43
CA VAL A 112 3.55 -7.62 17.11
C VAL A 112 4.28 -8.71 17.87
N GLU A 113 3.87 -8.90 19.12
CA GLU A 113 4.32 -10.02 19.93
C GLU A 113 3.71 -11.32 19.39
N GLN A 114 4.49 -12.40 19.37
CA GLN A 114 3.89 -13.72 19.20
C GLN A 114 2.97 -13.99 20.39
N PRO A 115 1.72 -14.44 20.18
CA PRO A 115 0.89 -14.90 21.28
C PRO A 115 1.62 -16.03 22.01
N ALA A 116 1.66 -15.96 23.35
CA ALA A 116 2.21 -17.03 24.16
C ALA A 116 1.48 -18.35 23.83
N PRO A 117 2.19 -19.49 23.78
CA PRO A 117 1.59 -20.81 23.56
C PRO A 117 0.60 -21.19 24.65
#